data_AF-A0A6P0MKN0-F1
#
_entry.id   AF-A0A6P0MKN0-F1
#
_cell.length_a   1.000
_cell.length_b   1.000
_cell.length_c   1.000
_cell.angle_alpha   90.00
_cell.angle_beta   90.00
_cell.angle_gamma   90.00
#
_symmetry.space_group_name_H-M   'P 1'
#
loop_
_entity.id
_entity.type
_entity.pdbx_description
1 polymer ?
#
loop_
_entity_poly.entity_id
_entity_poly.type
_entity_poly.pdbx_seq_one_letter_code
_entity_poly.pdbx_strand_id
1 'polypeptide(L)'
;MLTIGLKNSGVFQVQANDPVGVEVVNETNSPIIVRITATGKWNVNTTIPLDDCDADGLPQEQAGTDKGFKMPQSKAGSLLIYRQKPNYYQRIGTLGDIYLYPQEIVAFVCNDGNYQDNRGSLDIKWELVQPDSVNTQMQFFSHQNKPPVTGRPRDRKPAGTH
;
A
#
# COMPACT_ATOMS: atom_id res chain seq x y z
N MET A 1 14.29 -6.63 -8.58
CA MET A 1 13.12 -5.73 -8.70
C MET A 1 12.21 -6.28 -9.78
N LEU A 2 10.91 -6.39 -9.49
CA LEU A 2 9.88 -6.86 -10.41
C LEU A 2 9.08 -5.67 -10.97
N THR A 3 8.72 -5.75 -12.24
CA THR A 3 8.01 -4.68 -12.94
C THR A 3 6.54 -4.99 -13.09
N ILE A 4 5.68 -4.06 -12.66
CA ILE A 4 4.25 -4.02 -12.97
C ILE A 4 3.99 -2.93 -14.02
N GLY A 5 3.19 -3.23 -15.04
CA GLY A 5 2.81 -2.28 -16.09
C GLY A 5 2.99 -2.76 -17.52
N LEU A 6 3.88 -3.72 -17.77
CA LEU A 6 4.00 -4.43 -19.06
C LEU A 6 3.15 -5.70 -19.12
N LYS A 7 2.62 -6.14 -17.98
CA LYS A 7 1.79 -7.32 -17.83
C LYS A 7 0.59 -6.99 -16.95
N ASN A 8 -0.53 -7.66 -17.20
CA ASN A 8 -1.76 -7.50 -16.42
C ASN A 8 -1.81 -8.39 -15.18
N SER A 9 -0.89 -9.35 -15.06
CA SER A 9 -0.78 -10.22 -13.89
C SER A 9 0.61 -10.86 -13.81
N GLY A 10 0.92 -11.44 -12.66
CA GLY A 10 2.14 -12.19 -12.45
C GLY A 10 2.19 -12.90 -11.11
N VAL A 11 3.29 -13.59 -10.89
CA VAL A 11 3.57 -14.30 -9.64
C VAL A 11 5.01 -14.04 -9.20
N PHE A 12 5.23 -13.98 -7.90
CA PHE A 12 6.56 -13.97 -7.30
C PHE A 12 6.52 -14.55 -5.90
N GLN A 13 7.68 -14.82 -5.32
CA GLN A 13 7.79 -15.48 -4.02
C GLN A 13 8.53 -14.58 -3.03
N VAL A 14 7.97 -14.40 -1.84
CA VAL A 14 8.58 -13.69 -0.71
C VAL A 14 9.17 -14.71 0.24
N GLN A 15 10.50 -14.71 0.40
CA GLN A 15 11.19 -15.62 1.31
C GLN A 15 11.03 -15.15 2.76
N ALA A 16 10.73 -16.08 3.66
CA ALA A 16 10.54 -15.77 5.07
C ALA A 16 11.80 -15.27 5.79
N ASN A 17 12.97 -15.66 5.28
CA ASN A 17 14.29 -15.31 5.82
C ASN A 17 14.92 -14.07 5.16
N ASP A 18 14.18 -13.38 4.29
CA ASP A 18 14.67 -12.18 3.61
C ASP A 18 14.14 -10.91 4.31
N PRO A 19 15.00 -10.18 5.06
CA PRO A 19 14.59 -8.97 5.76
C PRO A 19 14.33 -7.79 4.81
N VAL A 20 14.77 -7.85 3.55
CA VAL A 20 14.51 -6.82 2.54
C VAL A 20 13.21 -7.12 1.80
N GLY A 21 13.00 -8.39 1.48
CA GLY A 21 11.84 -8.87 0.75
C GLY A 21 11.92 -8.58 -0.75
N VAL A 22 10.78 -8.58 -1.42
CA VAL A 22 10.71 -8.44 -2.89
C VAL A 22 10.22 -7.07 -3.30
N GLU A 23 11.09 -6.33 -3.98
CA GLU A 23 10.74 -5.03 -4.56
C GLU A 23 9.94 -5.16 -5.85
N VAL A 24 8.89 -4.35 -5.94
CA VAL A 24 7.97 -4.22 -7.05
C VAL A 24 7.85 -2.73 -7.42
N VAL A 25 7.91 -2.42 -8.71
CA VAL A 25 7.78 -1.05 -9.23
C VAL A 25 6.59 -0.93 -10.19
N ASN A 26 5.84 0.17 -10.07
CA ASN A 26 4.91 0.60 -11.12
C ASN A 26 5.66 1.38 -12.20
N GLU A 27 5.98 0.75 -13.32
CA GLU A 27 6.70 1.40 -14.43
C GLU A 27 5.78 2.23 -15.34
N THR A 28 4.48 2.24 -15.10
CA THR A 28 3.56 3.02 -15.91
C THR A 28 3.65 4.52 -15.57
N ASN A 29 3.12 5.34 -16.47
CA ASN A 29 2.99 6.79 -16.28
C ASN A 29 1.68 7.17 -15.57
N SER A 30 0.97 6.21 -14.99
CA SER A 30 -0.33 6.42 -14.35
C SER A 30 -0.45 5.61 -13.06
N PRO A 31 -1.27 6.05 -12.10
CA PRO A 31 -1.52 5.22 -10.94
C PRO A 31 -2.26 3.95 -11.34
N ILE A 32 -1.99 2.86 -10.63
CA ILE A 32 -2.62 1.56 -10.85
C ILE A 32 -3.13 0.99 -9.52
N ILE A 33 -4.15 0.14 -9.61
CA ILE A 33 -4.59 -0.70 -8.49
C ILE A 33 -4.17 -2.13 -8.81
N VAL A 34 -3.49 -2.76 -7.86
CA VAL A 34 -3.03 -4.14 -7.96
C VAL A 34 -3.71 -4.95 -6.88
N ARG A 35 -4.41 -6.01 -7.27
CA ARG A 35 -4.94 -6.99 -6.34
C ARG A 35 -3.87 -8.03 -6.05
N ILE A 36 -3.65 -8.28 -4.77
CA ILE A 36 -2.67 -9.22 -4.25
C ILE A 36 -3.39 -10.39 -3.62
N THR A 37 -3.06 -11.61 -4.03
CA THR A 37 -3.45 -12.85 -3.35
C THR A 37 -2.19 -13.58 -2.93
N ALA A 38 -2.00 -13.73 -1.63
CA ALA A 38 -0.87 -14.42 -1.04
C ALA A 38 -1.29 -15.81 -0.57
N THR A 39 -0.45 -16.80 -0.88
CA THR A 39 -0.61 -18.19 -0.46
C THR A 39 0.72 -18.72 0.05
N GLY A 40 0.73 -19.92 0.63
CA GLY A 40 1.94 -20.51 1.19
C GLY A 40 1.99 -20.42 2.71
N LYS A 41 3.02 -21.04 3.26
CA LYS A 41 3.21 -21.28 4.68
C LYS A 41 4.67 -21.05 5.05
N TRP A 42 4.89 -20.53 6.24
CA TRP A 42 6.20 -20.19 6.75
C TRP A 42 6.23 -20.20 8.28
N ASN A 43 7.39 -20.03 8.91
CA ASN A 43 7.49 -19.91 10.36
C ASN A 43 8.35 -18.70 10.76
N VAL A 44 7.91 -18.00 11.80
CA VAL A 44 8.60 -16.83 12.38
C VAL A 44 9.76 -17.21 13.32
N ASN A 45 9.93 -18.50 13.61
CA ASN A 45 11.05 -19.07 14.34
C ASN A 45 11.01 -20.61 14.28
N THR A 46 12.07 -21.27 14.76
CA THR A 46 12.18 -22.73 14.76
C THR A 46 11.22 -23.49 15.69
N THR A 47 10.57 -22.84 16.66
CA THR A 47 9.67 -23.51 17.61
C THR A 47 8.22 -23.55 17.12
N ILE A 48 7.86 -22.67 16.18
CA ILE A 48 6.56 -22.63 15.55
C ILE A 48 6.55 -23.57 14.33
N PRO A 49 5.57 -24.48 14.22
CA PRO A 49 5.38 -25.31 13.03
C PRO A 49 5.25 -24.48 11.75
N LEU A 50 5.80 -24.98 10.64
CA LEU A 50 5.78 -24.29 9.35
C LEU A 50 4.35 -23.98 8.85
N ASP A 51 3.39 -24.85 9.16
CA ASP A 51 2.01 -24.72 8.67
C ASP A 51 1.15 -23.72 9.47
N ASP A 52 1.69 -23.20 10.58
CA ASP A 52 0.97 -22.33 11.50
C ASP A 52 1.04 -20.84 11.12
N CYS A 53 1.92 -20.41 10.22
CA CYS A 53 1.94 -19.02 9.73
C CYS A 53 1.65 -18.96 8.23
N ASP A 54 0.66 -18.18 7.85
CA ASP A 54 0.42 -17.78 6.45
C ASP A 54 0.58 -16.26 6.29
N ALA A 55 0.10 -15.72 5.18
CA ALA A 55 0.19 -14.31 4.88
C ALA A 55 -0.63 -13.43 5.84
N ASP A 56 -1.68 -13.95 6.49
CA ASP A 56 -2.41 -13.22 7.54
C ASP A 56 -1.59 -13.14 8.85
N GLY A 57 -0.62 -14.02 9.01
CA GLY A 57 0.25 -14.14 10.18
C GLY A 57 -0.11 -15.36 11.03
N LEU A 58 0.39 -15.37 12.26
CA LEU A 58 0.07 -16.43 13.22
C LEU A 58 -1.42 -16.38 13.64
N PRO A 59 -2.04 -17.53 13.93
CA PRO A 59 -3.46 -17.63 14.29
C PRO A 59 -3.78 -17.02 15.65
N GLN A 60 -2.83 -17.04 16.58
CA GLN A 60 -2.97 -16.34 17.86
C GLN A 60 -2.68 -14.85 17.63
N GLU A 61 -3.45 -13.97 18.28
CA GLU A 61 -3.20 -12.51 18.30
C GLU A 61 -1.95 -12.16 19.13
N GLN A 62 -0.84 -12.81 18.83
CA GLN A 62 0.47 -12.33 19.20
C GLN A 62 0.76 -11.17 18.25
N ALA A 63 0.37 -9.96 18.66
CA ALA A 63 1.03 -8.76 18.14
C ALA A 63 2.54 -9.02 18.21
N GLY A 64 3.32 -8.43 17.30
CA GLY A 64 4.78 -8.51 17.37
C GLY A 64 5.30 -7.77 18.62
N THR A 65 5.08 -8.36 19.80
CA THR A 65 5.34 -7.75 21.11
C THR A 65 6.83 -7.62 21.40
N ASP A 66 7.67 -8.22 20.55
CA ASP A 66 9.11 -8.16 20.66
C ASP A 66 9.70 -6.96 19.91
N LYS A 67 10.69 -6.33 20.54
CA LYS A 67 11.49 -5.26 19.94
C LYS A 67 12.23 -5.82 18.73
N GLY A 68 11.78 -5.47 17.53
CA GLY A 68 12.46 -5.85 16.29
C GLY A 68 11.53 -6.01 15.09
N PHE A 69 10.25 -6.32 15.31
CA PHE A 69 9.28 -6.48 14.23
C PHE A 69 9.19 -5.20 13.38
N LYS A 70 9.09 -5.36 12.07
CA LYS A 70 8.92 -4.24 11.13
C LYS A 70 7.65 -3.43 11.39
N MET A 71 6.57 -4.11 11.80
CA MET A 71 5.31 -3.50 12.20
C MET A 71 4.80 -4.15 13.49
N PRO A 72 5.31 -3.74 14.68
CA PRO A 72 5.00 -4.38 15.97
C PRO A 72 3.50 -4.42 16.32
N GLN A 73 2.75 -3.43 15.85
CA GLN A 73 1.30 -3.34 16.02
C GLN A 73 0.48 -4.27 15.10
N SER A 74 1.14 -4.92 14.13
CA SER A 74 0.52 -5.93 13.26
C SER A 74 0.75 -7.34 13.83
N LYS A 75 -0.03 -8.33 13.36
CA LYS A 75 0.19 -9.73 13.69
C LYS A 75 1.61 -10.16 13.31
N ALA A 76 2.28 -10.88 14.21
CA ALA A 76 3.54 -11.53 13.90
C ALA A 76 3.37 -12.45 12.69
N GLY A 77 4.35 -12.43 11.80
CA GLY A 77 4.37 -13.24 10.60
C GLY A 77 3.41 -12.82 9.48
N SER A 78 2.71 -11.69 9.62
CA SER A 78 1.86 -11.19 8.53
C SER A 78 2.67 -10.68 7.33
N LEU A 79 2.12 -10.78 6.13
CA LEU A 79 2.67 -10.13 4.94
C LEU A 79 2.44 -8.62 5.02
N LEU A 80 3.53 -7.87 4.86
CA LEU A 80 3.54 -6.42 4.81
C LEU A 80 3.92 -5.93 3.42
N ILE A 81 3.49 -4.71 3.13
CA ILE A 81 4.10 -3.87 2.11
C ILE A 81 4.87 -2.74 2.79
N TYR A 82 6.09 -2.52 2.34
CA TYR A 82 6.94 -1.40 2.72
C TYR A 82 6.93 -0.37 1.61
N ARG A 83 6.59 0.86 1.93
CA ARG A 83 6.73 2.00 1.02
C ARG A 83 7.90 2.83 1.48
N GLN A 84 8.78 3.19 0.53
CA GLN A 84 9.91 4.05 0.83
C GLN A 84 9.50 5.52 0.98
N LYS A 85 8.42 5.92 0.28
CA LYS A 85 7.94 7.31 0.22
C LYS A 85 6.39 7.36 0.24
N PRO A 86 5.76 7.64 1.39
CA PRO A 86 6.37 7.86 2.71
C PRO A 86 6.98 6.57 3.26
N ASN A 87 7.94 6.69 4.19
CA ASN A 87 8.60 5.57 4.86
C ASN A 87 7.64 4.91 5.86
N TYR A 88 6.88 3.91 5.44
CA TYR A 88 5.96 3.19 6.32
C TYR A 88 5.66 1.76 5.86
N TYR A 89 5.19 0.96 6.81
CA TYR A 89 4.68 -0.39 6.57
C TYR A 89 3.16 -0.43 6.63
N GLN A 90 2.56 -1.24 5.77
CA GLN A 90 1.13 -1.54 5.77
C GLN A 90 0.94 -3.05 5.70
N ARG A 91 0.04 -3.58 6.53
CA ARG A 91 -0.35 -4.99 6.48
C ARG A 91 -1.22 -5.25 5.25
N ILE A 92 -0.90 -6.31 4.51
CA ILE A 92 -1.70 -6.80 3.36
C ILE A 92 -2.51 -8.04 3.75
N GLY A 93 -1.88 -9.01 4.44
CA GLY A 93 -2.53 -10.27 4.73
C GLY A 93 -2.62 -11.19 3.50
N THR A 94 -3.61 -12.09 3.49
CA THR A 94 -3.84 -13.07 2.41
C THR A 94 -4.41 -12.45 1.14
N LEU A 95 -5.20 -11.37 1.26
CA LEU A 95 -5.86 -10.71 0.13
C LEU A 95 -5.90 -9.20 0.39
N GLY A 96 -5.52 -8.40 -0.60
CA GLY A 96 -5.66 -6.95 -0.51
C GLY A 96 -5.41 -6.24 -1.83
N ASP A 97 -6.02 -5.07 -1.98
CA ASP A 97 -5.79 -4.18 -3.12
C ASP A 97 -4.80 -3.09 -2.69
N ILE A 98 -3.77 -2.87 -3.50
CA ILE A 98 -2.77 -1.83 -3.28
C ILE A 98 -2.81 -0.81 -4.40
N TYR A 99 -2.76 0.46 -4.02
CA TYR A 99 -2.62 1.57 -4.96
C TYR A 99 -1.14 1.87 -5.15
N LEU A 100 -0.66 1.93 -6.40
CA LEU A 100 0.71 2.29 -6.73
C LEU A 100 0.75 3.54 -7.60
N TYR A 101 1.47 4.55 -7.15
CA TYR A 101 1.73 5.76 -7.94
C TYR A 101 2.72 5.46 -9.09
N PRO A 102 2.75 6.30 -10.15
CA PRO A 102 3.76 6.17 -11.20
C PRO A 102 5.17 6.13 -10.61
N GLN A 103 5.98 5.17 -11.05
CA GLN A 103 7.37 4.98 -10.61
C GLN A 103 7.52 4.69 -9.10
N GLU A 104 6.44 4.37 -8.40
CA GLU A 104 6.51 3.97 -7.00
C GLU A 104 7.14 2.59 -6.86
N ILE A 105 8.10 2.49 -5.94
CA ILE A 105 8.74 1.22 -5.55
C ILE A 105 8.23 0.85 -4.16
N VAL A 106 7.76 -0.39 -4.04
CA VAL A 106 7.30 -0.99 -2.78
C VAL A 106 7.99 -2.33 -2.58
N ALA A 107 8.18 -2.75 -1.33
CA ALA A 107 8.73 -4.07 -1.02
C ALA A 107 7.72 -4.93 -0.27
N PHE A 108 7.56 -6.18 -0.68
CA PHE A 108 6.75 -7.18 0.02
C PHE A 108 7.63 -7.97 0.97
N VAL A 109 7.27 -7.99 2.26
CA VAL A 109 8.12 -8.58 3.29
C VAL A 109 7.29 -9.22 4.40
N CYS A 110 7.80 -10.31 4.94
CA CYS A 110 7.23 -10.97 6.11
C CYS A 110 7.47 -10.13 7.38
N ASN A 111 6.47 -9.98 8.25
CA ASN A 111 6.59 -9.21 9.50
C ASN A 111 7.35 -10.02 10.56
N ASP A 112 8.63 -9.72 10.75
CA ASP A 112 9.48 -10.34 11.78
C ASP A 112 10.51 -9.34 12.31
N GLY A 113 11.09 -9.66 13.47
CA GLY A 113 12.27 -9.03 14.03
C GLY A 113 13.55 -9.87 13.94
N ASN A 114 13.45 -11.17 13.68
CA ASN A 114 14.60 -12.04 13.46
C ASN A 114 14.38 -12.95 12.25
N TYR A 115 15.10 -12.71 11.15
CA TYR A 115 14.88 -13.43 9.90
C TYR A 115 15.76 -14.68 9.75
N GLN A 116 16.76 -14.86 10.61
CA GLN A 116 17.80 -15.89 10.40
C GLN A 116 17.30 -17.32 10.64
N ASP A 117 16.27 -17.49 11.47
CA ASP A 117 15.69 -18.78 11.81
C ASP A 117 14.35 -19.07 11.11
N ASN A 118 13.95 -18.18 10.20
CA ASN A 118 12.73 -18.31 9.42
C ASN A 118 12.90 -19.27 8.26
N ARG A 119 11.83 -19.99 7.92
CA ARG A 119 11.78 -20.95 6.82
C ARG A 119 10.44 -20.86 6.10
N GLY A 120 10.43 -21.36 4.86
CA GLY A 120 9.27 -21.29 4.00
C GLY A 120 9.17 -19.96 3.27
N SER A 121 8.04 -19.75 2.62
CA SER A 121 7.83 -18.63 1.73
C SER A 121 6.35 -18.41 1.44
N LEU A 122 6.04 -17.20 0.99
CA LEU A 122 4.73 -16.85 0.49
C LEU A 122 4.78 -16.69 -1.03
N ASP A 123 3.89 -17.37 -1.73
CA ASP A 123 3.65 -17.18 -3.16
C ASP A 123 2.62 -16.07 -3.35
N ILE A 124 3.05 -14.99 -3.99
CA ILE A 124 2.26 -13.80 -4.24
C ILE A 124 1.80 -13.81 -5.68
N LYS A 125 0.49 -13.92 -5.87
CA LYS A 125 -0.17 -13.65 -7.15
C LYS A 125 -0.63 -12.20 -7.17
N TRP A 126 -0.39 -11.52 -8.27
CA TRP A 126 -0.85 -10.15 -8.46
C TRP A 126 -1.56 -9.99 -9.81
N GLU A 127 -2.55 -9.11 -9.84
CA GLU A 127 -3.28 -8.73 -11.05
C GLU A 127 -3.64 -7.25 -11.03
N LEU A 128 -3.61 -6.61 -12.21
CA LEU A 128 -4.11 -5.25 -12.37
C LEU A 128 -5.63 -5.29 -12.27
N VAL A 129 -6.17 -4.54 -11.32
CA VAL A 129 -7.60 -4.28 -11.25
C VAL A 129 -7.88 -3.21 -12.29
N GLN A 130 -8.53 -3.58 -13.38
CA GLN A 130 -9.06 -2.57 -14.29
C GLN A 130 -10.03 -1.72 -13.48
N PRO A 131 -9.99 -0.38 -13.57
CA PRO A 131 -11.09 0.40 -13.07
C PRO A 131 -12.32 -0.13 -13.78
N ASP A 132 -13.27 -0.68 -13.03
CA ASP A 132 -14.56 -1.05 -13.59
C ASP A 132 -15.02 0.14 -14.44
N SER A 133 -15.57 -0.10 -15.63
CA SER A 133 -16.01 0.94 -16.57
C SER A 133 -17.19 1.78 -16.04
N VAL A 134 -17.30 1.93 -14.72
CA VAL A 134 -18.29 2.68 -13.99
C VAL A 134 -17.80 4.13 -13.91
N ASN A 135 -18.24 4.92 -14.88
CA ASN A 135 -18.43 6.38 -14.78
C ASN A 135 -17.42 7.14 -13.90
N THR A 136 -16.24 7.43 -14.45
CA THR A 136 -15.38 8.53 -13.96
C THR A 136 -15.97 9.90 -14.33
N GLN A 137 -17.24 10.12 -13.98
CA GLN A 137 -17.77 11.46 -13.69
C GLN A 137 -17.83 11.62 -12.18
N MET A 138 -16.68 11.53 -11.50
CA MET A 138 -16.54 12.11 -10.17
C MET A 138 -15.32 13.01 -10.14
N GLN A 139 -15.63 14.29 -10.29
CA GLN A 139 -15.06 15.37 -9.50
C GLN A 139 -13.56 15.59 -9.65
N PHE A 140 -13.16 15.96 -10.86
CA PHE A 140 -12.25 17.09 -10.96
C PHE A 140 -12.94 18.27 -10.30
N PHE A 141 -12.50 18.63 -9.11
CA PHE A 141 -12.86 19.89 -8.47
C PHE A 141 -12.58 21.02 -9.47
N SER A 142 -13.63 21.46 -10.16
CA SER A 142 -13.66 22.79 -10.76
C SER A 142 -13.68 23.76 -9.59
N HIS A 143 -12.53 24.04 -9.01
CA HIS A 143 -12.29 25.35 -8.44
C HIS A 143 -12.31 26.35 -9.60
N GLN A 144 -13.54 26.71 -9.99
CA GLN A 144 -13.81 27.99 -10.62
C GLN A 144 -13.41 29.06 -9.61
N ASN A 145 -12.13 29.43 -9.64
CA ASN A 145 -11.70 30.73 -9.15
C ASN A 145 -12.38 31.77 -10.03
N LYS A 146 -13.58 32.21 -9.60
CA LYS A 146 -14.22 33.43 -10.09
C LYS A 146 -13.19 34.56 -9.98
N PRO A 147 -12.90 35.29 -11.07
CA PRO A 147 -12.10 36.50 -10.96
C PRO A 147 -12.84 37.53 -10.07
N PRO A 148 -12.11 38.35 -9.31
CA PRO A 148 -12.72 39.39 -8.49
C PRO A 148 -13.44 40.39 -9.41
N VAL A 149 -14.71 40.66 -9.09
CA VAL A 149 -15.51 41.69 -9.75
C VAL A 149 -14.89 43.06 -9.41
N THR A 150 -14.08 43.59 -10.31
CA THR A 150 -13.70 45.00 -10.29
C THR A 150 -14.82 45.82 -10.91
N GLY A 151 -15.62 46.48 -10.08
CA GLY A 151 -16.77 47.28 -10.52
C GLY A 151 -17.05 48.47 -9.60
N ARG A 152 -16.15 49.46 -9.65
CA ARG A 152 -16.27 50.94 -9.72
C ARG A 152 -17.52 51.72 -9.17
N PRO A 153 -17.34 53.04 -8.92
CA PRO A 153 -17.95 53.82 -7.84
C PRO A 153 -19.28 54.48 -8.21
N ARG A 154 -20.08 54.83 -7.18
CA ARG A 154 -21.16 55.83 -7.23
C ARG A 154 -21.12 56.59 -5.91
N ASP A 155 -20.70 57.85 -5.90
CA ASP A 155 -21.41 59.07 -6.32
C ASP A 155 -22.01 59.81 -5.12
N ARG A 156 -21.54 61.06 -4.99
CA ARG A 156 -21.95 62.11 -4.06
C ARG A 156 -23.46 62.38 -4.14
N LYS A 157 -24.05 62.80 -3.02
CA LYS A 157 -24.98 63.95 -2.96
C LYS A 157 -25.08 64.53 -1.52
N PRO A 158 -25.57 65.78 -1.36
CA PRO A 158 -24.97 66.77 -0.46
C PRO A 158 -25.90 67.20 0.70
N ALA A 159 -25.41 68.17 1.46
CA ALA A 159 -26.00 68.86 2.60
C ALA A 159 -27.48 69.29 2.44
N GLY A 160 -28.19 69.33 3.57
CA GLY A 160 -29.48 70.00 3.76
C GLY A 160 -29.80 70.21 5.23
N THR A 161 -29.81 71.47 5.64
CA THR A 161 -30.20 72.08 6.93
C THR A 161 -31.68 71.86 7.28
N HIS A 162 -31.99 71.79 8.59
CA HIS A 162 -32.93 72.69 9.28
C HIS A 162 -32.64 72.68 10.79
#